data_AF-A0A8H4C4P5-F1
#
_entry.id   AF-A0A8H4C4P5-F1
#
_cell.length_a   1.000
_cell.length_b   1.000
_cell.length_c   1.000
_cell.angle_alpha   90.00
_cell.angle_beta   90.00
_cell.angle_gamma   90.00
#
_symmetry.space_group_name_H-M   'P 1'
#
loop_
_entity.id
_entity.type
_entity.pdbx_description
1 polymer ?
#
loop_
_entity_poly.entity_id
_entity_poly.type
_entity_poly.pdbx_seq_one_letter_code
_entity_poly.pdbx_strand_id
1 'polypeptide(L)'
;MKSFSTIVLAAAAATGVMSAAVKQPQPLEQRNTGSDLKYAGSVMNSAAFDVFKNTEVKVAPNVLNSRQEAEPNPNRNETNPDVVFLLQCTDAGFRGDCLVFGAPPGSCVSFFDFNGPNSTEASDRFNDKVTSLSTNTGGKCQFYKFKGCNNKGDDRGLTSSYNYNLAVALPDDPRTVEYDNEITSWRC
;
A
#
# COMPACT_ATOMS: atom_id res chain seq x y z
N MET A 1 72.21 -1.96 2.00
CA MET A 1 71.78 -1.22 3.22
C MET A 1 71.43 0.20 2.79
N LYS A 2 70.19 0.65 3.03
CA LYS A 2 69.71 2.06 3.16
C LYS A 2 70.01 2.99 1.94
N SER A 3 69.13 3.83 1.39
CA SER A 3 67.93 4.46 1.92
C SER A 3 67.21 5.32 0.85
N PHE A 4 65.89 5.40 1.01
CA PHE A 4 64.93 6.48 0.69
C PHE A 4 64.66 6.93 -0.77
N SER A 5 63.60 6.31 -1.30
CA SER A 5 62.75 6.78 -2.40
C SER A 5 61.74 7.85 -1.95
N THR A 6 61.67 8.91 -2.74
CA THR A 6 60.47 9.47 -3.38
C THR A 6 59.37 10.15 -2.55
N ILE A 7 59.25 11.45 -2.85
CA ILE A 7 58.11 12.36 -2.78
C ILE A 7 56.76 11.66 -3.04
N VAL A 8 55.78 11.89 -2.19
CA VAL A 8 54.36 11.71 -2.57
C VAL A 8 53.56 12.91 -2.09
N LEU A 9 53.28 13.82 -3.03
CA LEU A 9 52.01 14.55 -3.04
C LEU A 9 51.03 13.65 -3.79
N ALA A 10 50.01 13.16 -3.11
CA ALA A 10 48.81 12.63 -3.72
C ALA A 10 47.62 13.27 -3.03
N ALA A 11 47.04 14.27 -3.70
CA ALA A 11 45.71 14.75 -3.40
C ALA A 11 44.71 13.64 -3.73
N ALA A 12 44.00 13.14 -2.73
CA ALA A 12 42.80 12.35 -2.93
C ALA A 12 41.64 13.13 -2.31
N ALA A 13 40.75 13.59 -3.18
CA ALA A 13 39.52 14.27 -2.83
C ALA A 13 38.70 13.41 -1.85
N ALA A 14 38.43 13.96 -0.67
CA ALA A 14 37.54 13.36 0.30
C ALA A 14 36.12 13.29 -0.28
N THR A 15 35.71 12.08 -0.64
CA THR A 15 34.39 11.48 -0.41
C THR A 15 33.29 12.45 0.03
N GLY A 16 32.65 13.10 -0.94
CA GLY A 16 31.29 13.62 -0.80
C GLY A 16 30.29 12.48 -0.91
N VAL A 17 30.21 11.61 0.11
CA VAL A 17 29.03 10.76 0.27
C VAL A 17 27.89 11.66 0.69
N MET A 18 27.03 11.99 -0.27
CA MET A 18 25.73 12.59 -0.02
C MET A 18 25.04 11.71 1.02
N SER A 19 24.96 12.20 2.26
CA SER A 19 24.11 11.61 3.27
C SER A 19 22.68 11.83 2.78
N ALA A 20 22.15 10.85 2.04
CA ALA A 20 20.71 10.66 1.96
C ALA A 20 20.27 10.58 3.42
N ALA A 21 19.53 11.60 3.88
CA ALA A 21 18.91 11.57 5.18
C ALA A 21 18.01 10.33 5.18
N VAL A 22 18.51 9.23 5.76
CA VAL A 22 17.74 8.02 6.01
C VAL A 22 16.74 8.44 7.06
N LYS A 23 15.56 8.87 6.60
CA LYS A 23 14.40 9.12 7.46
C LYS A 23 14.21 7.82 8.23
N GLN A 24 14.42 7.85 9.54
CA GLN A 24 14.24 6.67 10.37
C GLN A 24 12.83 6.11 10.09
N PRO A 25 12.67 4.78 9.89
CA PRO A 25 11.35 4.19 9.69
C PRO A 25 10.47 4.60 10.86
N GLN A 26 9.42 5.38 10.59
CA GLN A 26 8.46 5.65 11.65
C GLN A 26 7.74 4.34 11.97
N PRO A 27 7.46 4.06 13.25
CA PRO A 27 6.78 2.83 13.63
C PRO A 27 5.40 2.78 12.94
N LEU A 28 5.04 1.60 12.46
CA LEU A 28 3.69 1.34 11.95
C LEU A 28 2.67 1.61 13.05
N GLU A 29 1.62 2.36 12.72
CA GLU A 29 0.46 2.43 13.61
C GLU A 29 -0.32 1.12 13.46
N GLN A 30 -0.57 0.46 14.59
CA GLN A 30 -1.33 -0.79 14.64
C GLN A 30 -2.54 -0.60 15.56
N ARG A 31 -3.69 -1.12 15.13
CA ARG A 31 -4.91 -1.16 15.93
C ARG A 31 -5.41 -2.60 16.00
N ASN A 32 -5.89 -2.99 17.17
CA ASN A 32 -6.41 -4.34 17.38
C ASN A 32 -7.62 -4.65 16.50
N THR A 33 -8.42 -3.63 16.16
CA THR A 33 -9.64 -3.80 15.36
C THR A 33 -9.94 -2.56 14.51
N GLY A 34 -10.73 -2.72 13.44
CA GLY A 34 -11.29 -1.63 12.65
C GLY A 34 -12.59 -1.02 13.19
N SER A 35 -13.05 -1.40 14.38
CA SER A 35 -14.38 -1.01 14.91
C SER A 35 -14.64 0.50 14.98
N ASP A 36 -13.61 1.31 15.19
CA ASP A 36 -13.70 2.77 15.30
C ASP A 36 -13.57 3.51 13.94
N LEU A 37 -13.47 2.77 12.83
CA LEU A 37 -13.38 3.36 11.49
C LEU A 37 -14.74 3.86 11.00
N LYS A 38 -14.69 4.86 10.11
CA LYS A 38 -15.88 5.34 9.39
C LYS A 38 -16.08 4.49 8.14
N TYR A 39 -17.33 4.10 7.90
CA TYR A 39 -17.71 3.25 6.77
C TYR A 39 -18.76 3.91 5.90
N ALA A 40 -18.63 3.76 4.59
CA ALA A 40 -19.69 4.12 3.65
C ALA A 40 -20.87 3.14 3.76
N GLY A 41 -22.07 3.63 3.45
CA GLY A 41 -23.29 2.82 3.52
C GLY A 41 -23.23 1.56 2.65
N SER A 42 -22.53 1.58 1.51
CA SER A 42 -22.31 0.39 0.68
C SER A 42 -21.50 -0.69 1.39
N VAL A 43 -20.52 -0.30 2.21
CA VAL A 43 -19.69 -1.23 2.98
C VAL A 43 -20.48 -1.79 4.14
N MET A 44 -21.22 -0.96 4.87
CA MET A 44 -22.06 -1.37 6.01
C MET A 44 -23.11 -2.41 5.63
N ASN A 45 -23.58 -2.41 4.37
CA ASN A 45 -24.55 -3.37 3.84
C ASN A 45 -23.89 -4.52 3.06
N SER A 46 -22.60 -4.77 3.27
CA SER A 46 -21.84 -5.81 2.56
C SER A 46 -21.29 -6.88 3.51
N ALA A 47 -20.88 -8.01 2.93
CA ALA A 47 -20.21 -9.08 3.67
C ALA A 47 -18.85 -8.66 4.28
N ALA A 48 -18.27 -7.54 3.82
CA ALA A 48 -16.99 -7.04 4.32
C ALA A 48 -17.12 -6.36 5.68
N PHE A 49 -18.30 -5.86 6.07
CA PHE A 49 -18.46 -4.96 7.22
C PHE A 49 -18.02 -5.58 8.55
N ASP A 50 -18.56 -6.76 8.85
CA ASP A 50 -18.25 -7.45 10.10
C ASP A 50 -16.78 -7.87 10.16
N VAL A 51 -16.19 -8.25 9.01
CA VAL A 51 -14.77 -8.59 8.92
C VAL A 51 -13.93 -7.35 9.20
N PHE A 52 -14.20 -6.25 8.51
CA PHE A 52 -13.54 -4.96 8.72
C PHE A 52 -13.49 -4.53 10.19
N LYS A 53 -14.60 -4.70 10.91
CA LYS A 53 -14.69 -4.31 12.31
C LYS A 53 -13.86 -5.17 13.25
N ASN A 54 -13.63 -6.44 12.91
CA ASN A 54 -12.97 -7.42 13.78
C ASN A 54 -11.53 -7.72 13.36
N THR A 55 -11.09 -7.19 12.22
CA THR A 55 -9.75 -7.38 11.68
C THR A 55 -8.78 -6.32 12.20
N GLU A 56 -7.53 -6.75 12.45
CA GLU A 56 -6.41 -5.88 12.79
C GLU A 56 -6.20 -4.79 11.71
N VAL A 57 -5.78 -3.60 12.12
CA VAL A 57 -5.46 -2.49 11.21
C VAL A 57 -3.97 -2.18 11.29
N LYS A 58 -3.30 -2.13 10.15
CA LYS A 58 -1.94 -1.59 9.99
C LYS A 58 -1.97 -0.36 9.10
N VAL A 59 -1.39 0.75 9.55
CA VAL A 59 -1.32 2.00 8.76
C VAL A 59 0.13 2.27 8.37
N ALA A 60 0.37 2.45 7.07
CA ALA A 60 1.69 2.73 6.54
C ALA A 60 2.17 4.13 6.98
N PRO A 61 3.46 4.29 7.35
CA PRO A 61 3.97 5.57 7.79
C PRO A 61 4.20 6.48 6.59
N ASN A 62 3.55 7.66 6.58
CA ASN A 62 3.79 8.81 5.68
C ASN A 62 4.48 8.45 4.35
N VAL A 63 3.73 7.70 3.53
CA VAL A 63 4.16 7.26 2.20
C VAL A 63 4.23 8.50 1.31
N LEU A 64 5.34 8.65 0.59
CA LEU A 64 5.69 9.84 -0.20
C LEU A 64 4.48 10.47 -0.89
N ASN A 65 4.09 11.67 -0.43
CA ASN A 65 3.12 12.51 -1.13
C ASN A 65 3.72 12.90 -2.48
N SER A 66 3.37 12.19 -3.55
CA SER A 66 3.53 12.73 -4.89
C SER A 66 2.66 13.99 -4.97
N ARG A 67 3.33 15.15 -5.09
CA ARG A 67 2.74 16.48 -5.17
C ARG A 67 1.56 16.49 -6.16
N GLN A 68 0.35 16.76 -5.69
CA GLN A 68 -0.76 17.10 -6.59
C GLN A 68 -0.39 18.37 -7.38
N GLU A 69 -0.46 18.30 -8.70
CA GLU A 69 -0.47 19.52 -9.53
C GLU A 69 -1.79 20.29 -9.35
N ALA A 70 -1.72 21.60 -9.64
CA ALA A 70 -2.64 22.68 -9.24
C ALA A 70 -4.12 22.34 -8.94
N GLU A 71 -4.61 22.93 -7.84
CA GLU A 71 -5.92 22.73 -7.23
C GLU A 71 -7.11 22.85 -8.21
N PRO A 72 -8.04 21.87 -8.24
CA PRO A 72 -9.41 22.12 -8.65
C PRO A 72 -10.09 23.05 -7.63
N ASN A 73 -11.06 23.87 -8.10
CA ASN A 73 -11.82 24.90 -7.37
C ASN A 73 -11.71 24.86 -5.82
N PRO A 74 -11.16 25.90 -5.17
CA PRO A 74 -10.93 25.95 -3.72
C PRO A 74 -12.23 25.92 -2.88
N ASN A 75 -13.40 26.08 -3.49
CA ASN A 75 -14.71 25.96 -2.82
C ASN A 75 -15.33 24.56 -2.97
N ARG A 76 -14.58 23.54 -3.38
CA ARG A 76 -15.09 22.18 -3.42
C ARG A 76 -15.25 21.68 -1.98
N ASN A 77 -16.48 21.33 -1.58
CA ASN A 77 -16.72 20.55 -0.37
C ASN A 77 -16.18 19.13 -0.59
N GLU A 78 -14.88 18.95 -0.45
CA GLU A 78 -14.22 17.65 -0.54
C GLU A 78 -13.66 17.28 0.83
N THR A 79 -14.43 16.49 1.58
CA THR A 79 -13.95 15.87 2.81
C THR A 79 -13.17 14.61 2.43
N ASN A 80 -11.90 14.78 2.07
CA ASN A 80 -11.01 13.65 1.88
C ASN A 80 -10.59 13.10 3.26
N PRO A 81 -10.69 11.78 3.49
CA PRO A 81 -10.17 11.20 4.71
C PRO A 81 -8.64 11.28 4.72
N ASP A 82 -8.04 11.47 5.90
CA ASP A 82 -6.58 11.44 6.05
C ASP A 82 -5.99 10.06 5.70
N VAL A 83 -6.78 9.00 5.89
CA VAL A 83 -6.42 7.61 5.64
C VAL A 83 -7.59 6.87 4.99
N VAL A 84 -7.33 6.17 3.89
CA VAL A 84 -8.23 5.17 3.31
C VAL A 84 -7.82 3.80 3.83
N PHE A 85 -8.81 3.05 4.32
CA PHE A 85 -8.62 1.71 4.86
C PHE A 85 -9.13 0.67 3.86
N LEU A 86 -8.31 -0.33 3.62
CA LEU A 86 -8.54 -1.38 2.63
C LEU A 86 -8.42 -2.74 3.32
N LEU A 87 -9.55 -3.43 3.44
CA LEU A 87 -9.58 -4.82 3.87
C LEU A 87 -9.12 -5.69 2.71
N GLN A 88 -8.17 -6.58 2.96
CA GLN A 88 -7.79 -7.63 2.02
C GLN A 88 -7.72 -8.96 2.75
N CYS A 89 -8.19 -10.01 2.08
CA CYS A 89 -8.26 -11.35 2.63
C CYS A 89 -7.71 -12.39 1.64
N THR A 90 -7.15 -13.48 2.17
CA THR A 90 -6.54 -14.54 1.38
C THR A 90 -7.55 -15.52 0.80
N ASP A 91 -8.74 -15.63 1.38
CA ASP A 91 -9.80 -16.47 0.82
C ASP A 91 -10.98 -15.62 0.31
N ALA A 92 -11.62 -16.12 -0.73
CA ALA A 92 -12.78 -15.49 -1.32
C ALA A 92 -13.91 -15.34 -0.29
N GLY A 93 -14.62 -14.22 -0.39
CA GLY A 93 -15.75 -13.89 0.45
C GLY A 93 -15.37 -13.32 1.81
N PHE A 94 -14.23 -12.62 1.90
CA PHE A 94 -13.70 -12.03 3.12
C PHE A 94 -13.44 -13.07 4.22
N ARG A 95 -12.75 -14.16 3.83
CA ARG A 95 -12.43 -15.29 4.71
C ARG A 95 -10.93 -15.53 4.76
N GLY A 96 -10.53 -16.51 5.57
CA GLY A 96 -9.14 -16.89 5.72
C GLY A 96 -8.39 -15.86 6.53
N ASP A 97 -7.18 -15.54 6.09
CA ASP A 97 -6.37 -14.52 6.72
C ASP A 97 -6.75 -13.14 6.17
N CYS A 98 -7.06 -12.20 7.05
CA CYS A 98 -7.53 -10.86 6.69
C CYS A 98 -6.71 -9.80 7.43
N LEU A 99 -6.43 -8.70 6.75
CA LEU A 99 -5.79 -7.52 7.34
C LEU A 99 -6.35 -6.24 6.73
N VAL A 100 -6.51 -5.19 7.57
CA VAL A 100 -6.91 -3.87 7.10
C VAL A 100 -5.68 -2.99 6.95
N PHE A 101 -5.42 -2.55 5.72
CA PHE A 101 -4.31 -1.69 5.36
C PHE A 101 -4.76 -0.24 5.24
N GLY A 102 -4.18 0.65 6.04
CA GLY A 102 -4.42 2.09 5.99
C GLY A 102 -3.30 2.82 5.25
N ALA A 103 -3.64 3.67 4.29
CA ALA A 103 -2.70 4.58 3.64
C ALA A 103 -3.36 5.93 3.33
N PRO A 104 -2.59 7.03 3.23
CA PRO A 104 -3.13 8.29 2.74
C PRO A 104 -3.67 8.15 1.31
N PRO A 105 -4.72 8.91 0.93
CA PRO A 105 -5.21 8.93 -0.44
C PRO A 105 -4.11 9.34 -1.44
N GLY A 106 -4.08 8.70 -2.60
CA GLY A 106 -3.09 8.86 -3.65
C GLY A 106 -1.75 8.16 -3.40
N SER A 107 -1.47 7.66 -2.20
CA SER A 107 -0.19 7.01 -1.90
C SER A 107 -0.08 5.64 -2.56
N CYS A 108 1.05 5.39 -3.22
CA CYS A 108 1.39 4.05 -3.70
C CYS A 108 1.98 3.22 -2.57
N VAL A 109 1.31 2.12 -2.20
CA VAL A 109 1.75 1.23 -1.13
C VAL A 109 1.77 -0.23 -1.57
N SER A 110 2.53 -1.04 -0.87
CA SER A 110 2.68 -2.49 -1.03
C SER A 110 2.66 -3.17 0.32
N PHE A 111 2.49 -4.49 0.37
CA PHE A 111 2.52 -5.23 1.64
C PHE A 111 3.82 -5.06 2.44
N PHE A 112 4.92 -4.73 1.74
CA PHE A 112 6.24 -4.51 2.34
C PHE A 112 6.30 -3.21 3.15
N ASP A 113 5.44 -2.24 2.82
CA ASP A 113 5.34 -0.98 3.58
C ASP A 113 4.65 -1.17 4.93
N PHE A 114 4.03 -2.34 5.16
CA PHE A 114 3.35 -2.74 6.40
C PHE A 114 4.14 -3.79 7.21
N ASN A 115 5.39 -4.03 6.83
CA ASN A 115 6.31 -4.86 7.58
C ASN A 115 6.92 -4.05 8.75
N GLY A 116 6.93 -4.64 9.94
CA GLY A 116 7.62 -4.07 11.09
C GLY A 116 9.15 -4.15 10.95
N PRO A 117 9.91 -3.48 11.83
CA PRO A 117 11.37 -3.62 11.87
C PRO A 117 11.79 -5.09 11.99
N ASN A 118 12.57 -5.60 11.04
CA ASN A 118 13.00 -7.00 10.95
C ASN A 118 11.85 -8.03 10.81
N SER A 119 10.69 -7.63 10.31
CA SER A 119 9.56 -8.53 10.05
C SER A 119 9.25 -8.58 8.56
N THR A 120 8.76 -9.72 8.09
CA THR A 120 8.19 -9.91 6.74
C THR A 120 6.73 -10.33 6.83
N GLU A 121 6.12 -10.23 8.01
CA GLU A 121 4.82 -10.83 8.33
C GLU A 121 3.70 -10.40 7.36
N ALA A 122 3.57 -9.10 7.06
CA ALA A 122 2.50 -8.62 6.19
C ALA A 122 2.74 -9.06 4.74
N SER A 123 3.97 -8.93 4.24
CA SER A 123 4.29 -9.41 2.89
C SER A 123 4.15 -10.92 2.75
N ASP A 124 4.59 -11.70 3.74
CA ASP A 124 4.54 -13.16 3.68
C ASP A 124 3.10 -13.68 3.72
N ARG A 125 2.21 -12.99 4.43
CA ARG A 125 0.79 -13.38 4.54
C ARG A 125 -0.03 -12.98 3.31
N PHE A 126 0.23 -11.83 2.70
CA PHE A 126 -0.70 -11.24 1.72
C PHE A 126 -0.14 -11.01 0.31
N ASN A 127 1.18 -10.88 0.13
CA ASN A 127 1.74 -10.66 -1.20
C ASN A 127 1.47 -11.87 -2.12
N ASP A 128 0.85 -11.63 -3.27
CA ASP A 128 0.45 -12.67 -4.23
C ASP A 128 -0.51 -13.72 -3.65
N LYS A 129 -1.36 -13.31 -2.68
CA LYS A 129 -2.27 -14.23 -1.97
C LYS A 129 -3.68 -13.69 -1.78
N VAL A 130 -3.94 -12.46 -2.20
CA VAL A 130 -5.22 -11.79 -1.96
C VAL A 130 -6.23 -12.24 -2.99
N THR A 131 -7.43 -12.58 -2.50
CA THR A 131 -8.54 -13.10 -3.31
C THR A 131 -9.84 -12.32 -3.08
N SER A 132 -9.95 -11.53 -2.01
CA SER A 132 -11.06 -10.60 -1.80
C SER A 132 -10.61 -9.30 -1.13
N LEU A 133 -11.31 -8.20 -1.46
CA LEU A 133 -10.92 -6.86 -1.03
C LEU A 133 -12.11 -5.90 -0.92
N SER A 134 -12.02 -4.92 -0.04
CA SER A 134 -13.03 -3.87 0.11
C SER A 134 -12.43 -2.61 0.74
N THR A 135 -12.81 -1.44 0.23
CA THR A 135 -12.46 -0.15 0.84
C THR A 135 -13.50 0.27 1.88
N ASN A 136 -13.08 0.93 2.96
CA ASN A 136 -14.02 1.41 3.99
C ASN A 136 -14.90 2.57 3.49
N THR A 137 -14.41 3.36 2.54
CA THR A 137 -15.12 4.53 2.00
C THR A 137 -16.03 4.21 0.82
N GLY A 138 -15.97 2.99 0.26
CA GLY A 138 -16.58 2.67 -1.03
C GLY A 138 -15.90 3.35 -2.23
N GLY A 139 -14.86 4.16 -2.01
CA GLY A 139 -13.99 4.71 -3.04
C GLY A 139 -13.18 3.61 -3.72
N LYS A 140 -12.70 3.87 -4.93
CA LYS A 140 -11.97 2.88 -5.73
C LYS A 140 -10.47 2.97 -5.45
N CYS A 141 -9.83 1.81 -5.32
CA CYS A 141 -8.37 1.70 -5.39
C CYS A 141 -7.98 1.07 -6.73
N GLN A 142 -6.76 1.35 -7.17
CA GLN A 142 -6.12 0.71 -8.30
C GLN A 142 -5.07 -0.29 -7.78
N PHE A 143 -5.21 -1.56 -8.17
CA PHE A 143 -4.38 -2.68 -7.74
C PHE A 143 -3.43 -3.09 -8.85
N TYR A 144 -2.23 -3.53 -8.48
CA TYR A 144 -1.16 -3.83 -9.41
C TYR A 144 -0.43 -5.12 -9.07
N LYS A 145 0.04 -5.82 -10.11
CA LYS A 145 0.82 -7.05 -10.05
C LYS A 145 2.27 -6.84 -9.69
N PHE A 146 2.77 -5.63 -9.91
CA PHE A 146 4.14 -5.26 -9.55
C PHE A 146 4.18 -4.21 -8.46
N LYS A 147 5.22 -4.25 -7.63
CA LYS A 147 5.50 -3.19 -6.66
C LYS A 147 5.68 -1.84 -7.35
N GLY A 148 5.30 -0.77 -6.65
CA GLY A 148 5.47 0.59 -7.13
C GLY A 148 4.39 1.04 -8.13
N CYS A 149 3.17 0.51 -8.02
CA CYS A 149 1.97 1.03 -8.67
C CYS A 149 2.14 1.41 -10.15
N ASN A 150 2.65 0.47 -10.94
CA ASN A 150 2.89 0.63 -12.37
C ASN A 150 3.94 1.68 -12.77
N ASN A 151 4.97 1.92 -11.94
CA ASN A 151 6.10 2.80 -12.33
C ASN A 151 6.79 2.41 -13.65
N LYS A 152 6.69 1.15 -14.10
CA LYS A 152 7.26 0.67 -15.36
C LYS A 152 6.32 0.74 -16.57
N GLY A 153 5.01 0.86 -16.36
CA GLY A 153 4.02 0.90 -17.45
C GLY A 153 3.47 -0.44 -17.91
N ASP A 154 3.94 -1.56 -17.35
CA ASP A 154 3.60 -2.92 -17.79
C ASP A 154 2.24 -3.43 -17.26
N ASP A 155 1.63 -2.71 -16.31
CA ASP A 155 0.38 -3.12 -15.66
C ASP A 155 -0.62 -1.96 -15.54
N ARG A 156 -1.70 -2.02 -16.33
CA ARG A 156 -2.76 -1.00 -16.31
C ARG A 156 -3.53 -0.93 -14.99
N GLY A 157 -3.37 -1.93 -14.13
CA GLY A 157 -4.04 -2.07 -12.85
C GLY A 157 -5.52 -2.46 -12.96
N LEU A 158 -6.02 -3.10 -11.90
CA LEU A 158 -7.43 -3.37 -11.67
C LEU A 158 -8.01 -2.28 -10.80
N THR A 159 -9.10 -1.64 -11.22
CA THR A 159 -9.77 -0.63 -10.41
C THR A 159 -10.98 -1.25 -9.71
N SER A 160 -10.98 -1.30 -8.38
CA SER A 160 -12.10 -1.83 -7.60
C SER A 160 -12.24 -1.14 -6.24
N SER A 161 -13.46 -0.99 -5.76
CA SER A 161 -13.78 -0.62 -4.38
C SER A 161 -14.22 -1.81 -3.52
N TYR A 162 -14.67 -2.88 -4.18
CA TYR A 162 -15.18 -4.09 -3.55
C TYR A 162 -15.04 -5.25 -4.53
N ASN A 163 -14.43 -6.33 -4.08
CA ASN A 163 -14.39 -7.59 -4.80
C ASN A 163 -14.55 -8.76 -3.82
N TYR A 164 -15.65 -9.49 -3.96
CA TYR A 164 -15.94 -10.66 -3.13
C TYR A 164 -15.10 -11.88 -3.52
N ASN A 165 -14.69 -12.00 -4.78
CA ASN A 165 -13.87 -13.11 -5.28
C ASN A 165 -13.15 -12.70 -6.57
N LEU A 166 -11.84 -12.46 -6.47
CA LEU A 166 -10.99 -12.07 -7.60
C LEU A 166 -10.91 -13.19 -8.65
N ALA A 167 -11.06 -14.47 -8.27
CA ALA A 167 -11.10 -15.59 -9.21
C ALA A 167 -12.35 -15.61 -10.11
N VAL A 168 -13.31 -14.70 -9.92
CA VAL A 168 -14.51 -14.57 -10.73
C VAL A 168 -14.47 -13.26 -11.51
N ALA A 169 -14.58 -13.35 -12.84
CA ALA A 169 -14.64 -12.19 -13.71
C ALA A 169 -15.85 -11.32 -13.37
N LEU A 170 -15.61 -10.03 -13.12
CA LEU A 170 -16.68 -9.06 -12.98
C LEU A 170 -17.16 -8.60 -14.36
N PRO A 171 -18.47 -8.34 -14.55
CA PRO A 171 -18.99 -7.79 -15.79
C PRO A 171 -18.32 -6.47 -16.21
N ASP A 172 -17.95 -5.65 -15.23
CA ASP A 172 -17.36 -4.32 -15.45
C ASP A 172 -15.88 -4.38 -15.84
N ASP A 173 -15.15 -5.42 -15.39
CA ASP A 173 -13.76 -5.64 -15.75
C ASP A 173 -13.44 -7.14 -15.78
N PRO A 174 -13.46 -7.79 -16.97
CA PRO A 174 -13.20 -9.22 -17.07
C PRO A 174 -11.77 -9.60 -16.68
N ARG A 175 -10.85 -8.64 -16.61
CA ARG A 175 -9.45 -8.85 -16.21
C ARG A 175 -9.30 -9.07 -14.71
N THR A 176 -10.38 -8.95 -13.94
CA THR A 176 -10.40 -9.19 -12.49
C THR A 176 -9.68 -10.50 -12.11
N VAL A 177 -9.91 -11.57 -12.88
CA VAL A 177 -9.31 -12.90 -12.65
C VAL A 177 -7.80 -12.92 -12.81
N GLU A 178 -7.22 -11.97 -13.53
CA GLU A 178 -5.78 -11.87 -13.69
C GLU A 178 -5.07 -11.28 -12.47
N TYR A 179 -5.83 -10.77 -11.49
CA TYR A 179 -5.32 -10.20 -10.25
C TYR A 179 -5.58 -11.09 -9.03
N ASP A 180 -6.29 -12.22 -9.20
CA ASP A 180 -6.44 -13.22 -8.16
C ASP A 180 -5.07 -13.79 -7.79
N ASN A 181 -4.66 -13.68 -6.52
CA ASN A 181 -3.34 -14.11 -6.05
C ASN A 181 -2.14 -13.46 -6.78
N GLU A 182 -2.32 -12.29 -7.38
CA GLU A 182 -1.24 -11.63 -8.15
C GLU A 182 -1.03 -10.18 -7.70
N ILE A 183 -1.81 -9.67 -6.74
CA ILE A 183 -1.67 -8.29 -6.25
C ILE A 183 -0.41 -8.18 -5.38
N THR A 184 0.39 -7.13 -5.62
CA THR A 184 1.58 -6.77 -4.82
C THR A 184 1.60 -5.31 -4.36
N SER A 185 0.92 -4.41 -5.06
CA SER A 185 0.80 -3.00 -4.65
C SER A 185 -0.53 -2.37 -5.08
N TRP A 186 -0.89 -1.26 -4.45
CA TRP A 186 -2.12 -0.52 -4.76
C TRP A 186 -2.00 0.96 -4.44
N ARG A 187 -2.94 1.72 -4.99
CA ARG A 187 -3.18 3.13 -4.70
C ARG A 187 -4.66 3.39 -4.58
N CYS A 188 -5.08 3.87 -3.43
CA CYS A 188 -6.36 4.52 -3.18
C CYS A 188 -6.00 6.00 -3.01
#